data_AF-M1ZXI3-F1
#
_entry.id   AF-M1ZXI3-F1
#
_cell.length_a   1.000
_cell.length_b   1.000
_cell.length_c   1.000
_cell.angle_alpha   90.00
_cell.angle_beta   90.00
_cell.angle_gamma   90.00
#
_symmetry.space_group_name_H-M   'P 1'
#
loop_
_entity.id
_entity.type
_entity.pdbx_description
1 polymer ?
#
loop_
_entity_poly.entity_id
_entity_poly.type
_entity_poly.pdbx_seq_one_letter_code
_entity_poly.pdbx_strand_id
1 'polypeptide(L)'
;MMDAADASSTSVFAQMFTERDGIDTMFVTYRFQDVAGTYKLRSYAIRSNGEKQHNQIASTSNIITQHQVTYSKDQGFIALYAILAGVIYKSSQYNISDKWSSVEAVESFESRGAGFIFECVNLNPISYGKYPGLLVLAQNPSERTDALKFKANFKLDTKSNTIILDKPITTQVGEVIKFLDYDLEIKAGEETATITPTEITNDYYEYDAKFDKKEAERKVIVVGRNSKLTTLYYYNY
;
A
#
# COMPACT_ATOMS: atom_id res chain seq x y z
N MET A 1 0.33 -32.83 -8.99
CA MET A 1 -0.63 -32.51 -7.91
C MET A 1 -0.97 -33.80 -7.21
N MET A 2 -0.29 -34.09 -6.09
CA MET A 2 -0.44 -35.34 -5.33
C MET A 2 -0.82 -35.06 -3.85
N ASP A 3 -1.06 -33.79 -3.50
CA ASP A 3 -1.34 -33.36 -2.12
C ASP A 3 -2.85 -33.34 -1.78
N ALA A 4 -3.73 -33.54 -2.76
CA ALA A 4 -5.18 -33.35 -2.58
C ALA A 4 -5.87 -34.54 -1.88
N ALA A 5 -5.22 -35.70 -1.82
CA ALA A 5 -5.84 -36.92 -1.28
C ALA A 5 -5.84 -36.99 0.27
N ASP A 6 -5.01 -36.17 0.95
CA ASP A 6 -4.69 -36.38 2.37
C ASP A 6 -4.86 -35.13 3.27
N ALA A 7 -5.48 -34.04 2.80
CA ALA A 7 -5.56 -32.79 3.56
C ALA A 7 -6.86 -32.63 4.37
N SER A 8 -6.75 -32.53 5.71
CA SER A 8 -7.90 -32.42 6.64
C SER A 8 -8.34 -30.99 7.01
N SER A 9 -7.66 -29.95 6.53
CA SER A 9 -8.03 -28.54 6.70
C SER A 9 -7.21 -27.67 5.77
N THR A 10 -7.84 -26.96 4.83
CA THR A 10 -7.15 -26.08 3.88
C THR A 10 -7.67 -24.66 3.94
N SER A 11 -6.75 -23.70 3.82
CA SER A 11 -7.11 -22.31 3.53
C SER A 11 -6.13 -21.75 2.51
N VAL A 12 -6.63 -20.93 1.61
CA VAL A 12 -5.89 -20.39 0.47
C VAL A 12 -5.89 -18.86 0.56
N PHE A 13 -4.74 -18.26 0.25
CA PHE A 13 -4.58 -16.83 0.04
C PHE A 13 -3.96 -16.64 -1.35
N ALA A 14 -4.45 -15.68 -2.12
CA ALA A 14 -3.93 -15.38 -3.44
C ALA A 14 -3.83 -13.87 -3.63
N GLN A 15 -2.70 -13.42 -4.20
CA GLN A 15 -2.47 -12.01 -4.49
C GLN A 15 -1.57 -11.85 -5.72
N MET A 16 -1.85 -10.82 -6.51
CA MET A 16 -0.99 -10.39 -7.61
C MET A 16 0.07 -9.42 -7.09
N PHE A 17 1.31 -9.62 -7.55
CA PHE A 17 2.44 -8.72 -7.29
C PHE A 17 3.11 -8.35 -8.60
N THR A 18 3.56 -7.11 -8.73
CA THR A 18 4.47 -6.71 -9.81
C THR A 18 5.89 -6.75 -9.26
N GLU A 19 6.71 -7.63 -9.82
CA GLU A 19 8.11 -7.79 -9.45
C GLU A 19 8.95 -6.58 -9.89
N ARG A 20 10.20 -6.51 -9.39
CA ARG A 20 11.13 -5.41 -9.66
C ARG A 20 11.41 -5.19 -11.15
N ASP A 21 11.39 -6.25 -11.95
CA ASP A 21 11.60 -6.22 -13.39
C ASP A 21 10.31 -5.92 -14.19
N GLY A 22 9.20 -5.65 -13.50
CA GLY A 22 7.90 -5.36 -14.11
C GLY A 22 7.10 -6.61 -14.49
N ILE A 23 7.56 -7.80 -14.12
CA ILE A 23 6.81 -9.04 -14.35
C ILE A 23 5.71 -9.17 -13.29
N ASP A 24 4.48 -9.33 -13.75
CA ASP A 24 3.35 -9.66 -12.88
C ASP A 24 3.35 -11.13 -12.49
N THR A 25 3.18 -11.39 -11.20
CA THR A 25 3.20 -12.72 -10.59
C THR A 25 1.98 -12.92 -9.71
N MET A 26 1.19 -13.94 -10.06
CA MET A 26 0.16 -14.47 -9.17
C MET A 26 0.83 -15.34 -8.13
N PHE A 27 0.67 -14.99 -6.86
CA PHE A 27 1.20 -15.76 -5.74
C PHE A 27 0.06 -16.35 -4.93
N VAL A 28 0.07 -17.67 -4.79
CA VAL A 28 -0.92 -18.43 -4.03
C VAL A 28 -0.20 -19.09 -2.86
N THR A 29 -0.69 -18.90 -1.65
CA THR A 29 -0.24 -19.63 -0.48
C THR A 29 -1.37 -20.44 0.11
N TYR A 30 -1.07 -21.66 0.50
CA TYR A 30 -2.06 -22.55 1.08
C TYR A 30 -1.45 -23.35 2.22
N ARG A 31 -2.24 -23.53 3.27
CA ARG A 31 -1.90 -24.41 4.39
C ARG A 31 -2.69 -25.70 4.34
N PHE A 32 -2.09 -26.77 4.84
CA PHE A 32 -2.75 -28.05 5.06
C PHE A 32 -2.09 -28.79 6.24
N GLN A 33 -2.77 -29.79 6.77
CA GLN A 33 -2.21 -30.74 7.72
C GLN A 33 -1.89 -32.03 6.97
N ASP A 34 -0.69 -32.57 7.13
CA ASP A 34 -0.33 -33.88 6.57
C ASP A 34 -0.84 -35.04 7.43
N VAL A 35 -0.73 -36.26 6.90
CA VAL A 35 -1.18 -37.49 7.59
C VAL A 35 -0.48 -37.74 8.92
N ALA A 36 0.70 -37.17 9.14
CA ALA A 36 1.43 -37.25 10.41
C ALA A 36 0.97 -36.17 11.41
N GLY A 37 -0.03 -35.38 11.05
CA GLY A 37 -0.56 -34.30 11.88
C GLY A 37 0.26 -33.01 11.83
N THR A 38 1.26 -32.89 10.95
CA THR A 38 2.11 -31.71 10.82
C THR A 38 1.45 -30.67 9.92
N TYR A 39 1.40 -29.42 10.37
CA TYR A 39 0.88 -28.31 9.57
C TYR A 39 1.97 -27.78 8.64
N LYS A 40 1.62 -27.66 7.35
CA LYS A 40 2.49 -27.17 6.29
C LYS A 40 1.91 -25.89 5.71
N LEU A 41 2.78 -24.97 5.34
CA LEU A 41 2.45 -23.83 4.49
C LEU A 41 3.27 -23.93 3.21
N ARG A 42 2.60 -23.85 2.06
CA ARG A 42 3.22 -23.93 0.73
C ARG A 42 2.85 -22.72 -0.11
N SER A 43 3.71 -22.43 -1.08
CA SER A 43 3.51 -21.42 -2.11
C SER A 43 3.41 -22.05 -3.48
N TYR A 44 2.57 -21.47 -4.31
CA TYR A 44 2.52 -21.68 -5.75
C TYR A 44 2.52 -20.32 -6.44
N ALA A 45 3.47 -20.10 -7.33
CA ALA A 45 3.62 -18.83 -8.06
C ALA A 45 3.51 -19.07 -9.57
N ILE A 46 2.84 -18.15 -10.27
CA ILE A 46 2.78 -18.11 -11.73
C ILE A 46 3.15 -16.70 -12.19
N ARG A 47 4.24 -16.57 -12.95
CA ARG A 47 4.62 -15.34 -13.64
C ARG A 47 3.83 -15.19 -14.94
N SER A 48 3.62 -13.95 -15.37
CA SER A 48 2.95 -13.62 -16.64
C SER A 48 3.67 -14.19 -17.88
N ASN A 49 4.97 -14.45 -17.78
CA ASN A 49 5.77 -15.13 -18.80
C ASN A 49 5.56 -16.67 -18.85
N GLY A 50 4.72 -17.22 -17.97
CA GLY A 50 4.39 -18.65 -17.91
C GLY A 50 5.27 -19.48 -16.96
N GLU A 51 6.30 -18.90 -16.35
CA GLU A 51 7.12 -19.57 -15.34
C GLU A 51 6.28 -19.91 -14.11
N LYS A 52 6.44 -21.12 -13.59
CA LYS A 52 5.67 -21.65 -12.46
C LYS A 52 6.62 -22.18 -11.42
N GLN A 53 6.34 -21.88 -10.15
CA GLN A 53 7.04 -22.54 -9.06
C GLN A 53 6.15 -22.97 -7.91
N HIS A 54 6.60 -24.02 -7.23
CA HIS A 54 5.99 -24.62 -6.07
C HIS A 54 7.04 -24.89 -5.00
N ASN A 55 6.86 -24.30 -3.81
CA ASN A 55 7.83 -24.40 -2.72
C ASN A 55 7.13 -24.59 -1.36
N GLN A 56 7.81 -25.26 -0.43
CA GLN A 56 7.38 -25.30 0.97
C GLN A 56 7.93 -24.07 1.70
N ILE A 57 7.05 -23.31 2.36
CA ILE A 57 7.40 -22.14 3.18
C ILE A 57 7.75 -22.59 4.60
N ALA A 58 6.85 -23.37 5.23
CA ALA A 58 6.97 -23.74 6.62
C ALA A 58 6.40 -25.13 6.90
N SER A 59 6.91 -25.74 7.97
CA SER A 59 6.45 -27.00 8.54
C SER A 59 6.50 -26.87 10.06
N THR A 60 5.37 -27.07 10.73
CA THR A 60 5.26 -26.86 12.20
C THR A 60 4.27 -27.83 12.81
N SER A 61 4.46 -28.15 14.09
CA SER A 61 3.50 -28.90 14.90
C SER A 61 2.31 -28.05 15.35
N ASN A 62 2.39 -26.73 15.21
CA ASN A 62 1.32 -25.83 15.63
C ASN A 62 0.35 -25.57 14.48
N ILE A 63 -0.94 -25.48 14.80
CA ILE A 63 -1.97 -25.07 13.84
C ILE A 63 -1.62 -23.68 13.32
N ILE A 64 -1.39 -23.57 12.01
CA ILE A 64 -1.31 -22.28 11.31
C ILE A 64 -2.74 -21.76 11.20
N THR A 65 -3.05 -20.58 11.72
CA THR A 65 -4.43 -20.04 11.73
C THR A 65 -4.67 -19.03 10.61
N GLN A 66 -3.63 -18.31 10.21
CA GLN A 66 -3.68 -17.29 9.18
C GLN A 66 -2.37 -17.21 8.43
N HIS A 67 -2.41 -16.88 7.14
CA HIS A 67 -1.22 -16.70 6.31
C HIS A 67 -1.49 -15.72 5.17
N GLN A 68 -0.50 -14.91 4.85
CA GLN A 68 -0.54 -13.90 3.77
C GLN A 68 0.85 -13.73 3.14
N VAL A 69 0.92 -13.02 2.02
CA VAL A 69 2.18 -12.66 1.36
C VAL A 69 2.21 -11.16 1.14
N THR A 70 3.40 -10.57 1.26
CA THR A 70 3.68 -9.19 0.85
C THR A 70 4.96 -9.17 0.01
N TYR A 71 5.31 -8.02 -0.55
CA TYR A 71 6.44 -7.88 -1.46
C TYR A 71 7.27 -6.63 -1.16
N SER A 72 8.58 -6.72 -1.36
CA SER A 72 9.49 -5.57 -1.42
C SER A 72 10.59 -5.80 -2.45
N LYS A 73 11.15 -4.73 -3.01
CA LYS A 73 12.10 -4.80 -4.13
C LYS A 73 13.40 -5.54 -3.77
N ASP A 74 13.90 -5.36 -2.53
CA ASP A 74 15.18 -5.93 -2.10
C ASP A 74 15.05 -7.34 -1.51
N GLN A 75 13.88 -7.69 -0.97
CA GLN A 75 13.68 -8.99 -0.31
C GLN A 75 12.84 -9.96 -1.14
N GLY A 76 12.17 -9.47 -2.20
CA GLY A 76 11.21 -10.24 -2.98
C GLY A 76 9.92 -10.49 -2.20
N PHE A 77 9.44 -11.72 -2.26
CA PHE A 77 8.21 -12.16 -1.61
C PHE A 77 8.47 -12.48 -0.13
N ILE A 78 7.57 -12.02 0.74
CA ILE A 78 7.63 -12.23 2.18
C ILE A 78 6.35 -12.92 2.60
N ALA A 79 6.43 -14.19 2.99
CA ALA A 79 5.32 -14.92 3.56
C ALA A 79 5.23 -14.65 5.06
N LEU A 80 4.02 -14.38 5.54
CA LEU A 80 3.69 -14.22 6.94
C LEU A 80 2.67 -15.26 7.33
N TYR A 81 2.82 -15.86 8.50
CA TYR A 81 1.81 -16.75 9.03
C TYR A 81 1.72 -16.67 10.55
N ALA A 82 0.50 -16.79 11.07
CA ALA A 82 0.22 -16.87 12.50
C ALA A 82 -0.06 -18.32 12.88
N ILE A 83 0.37 -18.70 14.07
CA ILE A 83 -0.03 -19.97 14.69
C ILE A 83 -1.09 -19.75 15.77
N LEU A 84 -1.78 -20.82 16.17
CA LEU A 84 -2.81 -20.80 17.21
C LEU A 84 -2.35 -20.17 18.52
N ALA A 85 -1.06 -20.31 18.88
CA ALA A 85 -0.46 -19.67 20.05
C ALA A 85 -0.28 -18.14 19.93
N GLY A 86 -0.74 -17.51 18.84
CA GLY A 86 -0.69 -16.06 18.65
C GLY A 86 0.68 -15.52 18.20
N VAL A 87 1.60 -16.39 17.76
CA VAL A 87 2.91 -15.98 17.25
C VAL A 87 2.85 -15.80 15.73
N ILE A 88 3.27 -14.64 15.25
CA ILE A 88 3.45 -14.33 13.83
C ILE A 88 4.89 -14.66 13.44
N TYR A 89 5.05 -15.42 12.37
CA TYR A 89 6.31 -15.76 11.75
C TYR A 89 6.41 -15.16 10.35
N LYS A 90 7.64 -14.93 9.89
CA LYS A 90 7.94 -14.55 8.52
C LYS A 90 9.00 -15.45 7.90
N SER A 91 8.96 -15.56 6.58
CA SER A 91 10.02 -16.10 5.73
C SER A 91 10.01 -15.33 4.41
N SER A 92 11.16 -15.23 3.74
CA SER A 92 11.31 -14.47 2.49
C SER A 92 11.96 -15.31 1.40
N GLN A 93 11.62 -15.04 0.14
CA GLN A 93 12.30 -15.54 -1.04
C GLN A 93 12.48 -14.39 -2.05
N TYR A 94 13.65 -14.25 -2.64
CA TYR A 94 13.95 -13.12 -3.52
C TYR A 94 13.28 -13.31 -4.90
N ASN A 95 13.50 -14.45 -5.55
CA ASN A 95 12.78 -14.86 -6.77
C ASN A 95 11.83 -16.03 -6.50
N ILE A 96 10.90 -16.30 -7.42
CA ILE A 96 10.01 -17.47 -7.32
C ILE A 96 10.76 -18.81 -7.40
N SER A 97 11.93 -18.82 -8.03
CA SER A 97 12.83 -19.97 -8.17
C SER A 97 13.62 -20.29 -6.91
N ASP A 98 13.72 -19.32 -6.00
CA ASP A 98 14.58 -19.43 -4.83
C ASP A 98 13.90 -20.24 -3.72
N LYS A 99 14.72 -20.76 -2.80
CA LYS A 99 14.20 -21.36 -1.58
C LYS A 99 13.79 -20.27 -0.60
N TRP A 100 12.70 -20.51 0.11
CA TRP A 100 12.32 -19.71 1.27
C TRP A 100 13.42 -19.71 2.33
N SER A 101 13.66 -18.55 2.93
CA SER A 101 14.58 -18.38 4.05
C SER A 101 14.13 -19.18 5.27
N SER A 102 15.00 -19.31 6.26
CA SER A 102 14.60 -19.78 7.57
C SER A 102 13.45 -18.93 8.12
N VAL A 103 12.55 -19.59 8.84
CA VAL A 103 11.43 -18.93 9.50
C VAL A 103 11.94 -18.14 10.70
N GLU A 104 11.50 -16.88 10.81
CA GLU A 104 11.80 -15.96 11.91
C GLU A 104 10.51 -15.60 12.66
N ALA A 105 10.54 -15.59 13.99
CA ALA A 105 9.44 -15.04 14.79
C ALA A 105 9.44 -13.51 14.72
N VAL A 106 8.32 -12.93 14.29
CA VAL A 106 8.14 -11.48 14.22
C VAL A 106 7.70 -10.96 15.58
N GLU A 107 6.57 -11.45 16.08
CA GLU A 107 5.99 -11.00 17.34
C GLU A 107 4.94 -11.99 17.86
N SER A 108 4.70 -11.92 19.16
CA SER A 108 3.69 -12.73 19.86
C SER A 108 2.56 -11.85 20.36
N PHE A 109 1.34 -12.35 20.21
CA PHE A 109 0.10 -11.77 20.69
C PHE A 109 -0.66 -12.82 21.50
N GLU A 110 -1.62 -12.38 22.29
CA GLU A 110 -2.55 -13.30 22.95
C GLU A 110 -3.27 -14.17 21.91
N SER A 111 -3.43 -15.46 22.23
CA SER A 111 -4.11 -16.40 21.34
C SER A 111 -5.57 -15.99 21.16
N ARG A 112 -6.01 -15.89 19.90
CA ARG A 112 -7.41 -15.64 19.54
C ARG A 112 -8.11 -16.90 19.03
N GLY A 113 -7.58 -18.08 19.39
CA GLY A 113 -8.01 -19.33 18.79
C GLY A 113 -7.82 -19.32 17.27
N ALA A 114 -8.86 -19.72 16.53
CA ALA A 114 -8.85 -19.75 15.07
C ALA A 114 -9.10 -18.37 14.40
N GLY A 115 -9.26 -17.30 15.18
CA GLY A 115 -9.51 -15.96 14.64
C GLY A 115 -8.30 -15.35 13.93
N PHE A 116 -8.56 -14.50 12.93
CA PHE A 116 -7.52 -13.69 12.29
C PHE A 116 -6.93 -12.67 13.27
N ILE A 117 -5.62 -12.47 13.20
CA ILE A 117 -4.88 -11.58 14.11
C ILE A 117 -4.15 -10.45 13.37
N PHE A 118 -3.89 -10.59 12.07
CA PHE A 118 -3.17 -9.56 11.31
C PHE A 118 -3.67 -9.39 9.88
N GLU A 119 -3.34 -8.26 9.26
CA GLU A 119 -3.44 -8.01 7.82
C GLU A 119 -2.12 -7.39 7.34
N CYS A 120 -1.70 -7.71 6.12
CA CYS A 120 -0.57 -7.07 5.47
C CYS A 120 -1.02 -5.76 4.82
N VAL A 121 -0.38 -4.65 5.20
CA VAL A 121 -0.55 -3.36 4.55
C VAL A 121 0.58 -3.17 3.55
N ASN A 122 0.23 -3.06 2.27
CA ASN A 122 1.23 -2.80 1.25
C ASN A 122 1.68 -1.33 1.28
N LEU A 123 2.93 -1.10 1.68
CA LEU A 123 3.55 0.22 1.73
C LEU A 123 4.47 0.49 0.53
N ASN A 124 4.54 -0.44 -0.44
CA ASN A 124 5.43 -0.41 -1.60
C ASN A 124 6.89 -0.01 -1.25
N PRO A 125 7.53 -0.58 -0.22
CA PRO A 125 8.87 -0.16 0.16
C PRO A 125 9.94 -0.76 -0.75
N ILE A 126 11.14 -0.19 -0.67
CA ILE A 126 12.35 -0.87 -1.17
C ILE A 126 12.59 -2.14 -0.37
N SER A 127 12.57 -2.03 0.97
CA SER A 127 12.77 -3.15 1.88
C SER A 127 11.96 -2.98 3.15
N TYR A 128 11.57 -4.11 3.74
CA TYR A 128 11.06 -4.17 5.09
C TYR A 128 12.15 -4.62 6.08
N GLY A 129 12.03 -4.14 7.32
CA GLY A 129 12.82 -4.58 8.46
C GLY A 129 12.12 -5.73 9.21
N LYS A 130 12.02 -5.60 10.53
CA LYS A 130 11.37 -6.61 11.37
C LYS A 130 9.88 -6.78 11.03
N TYR A 131 9.15 -5.65 10.91
CA TYR A 131 7.70 -5.63 10.65
C TYR A 131 7.40 -5.27 9.18
N PRO A 132 6.92 -6.22 8.37
CA PRO A 132 6.66 -6.01 6.94
C PRO A 132 5.27 -5.39 6.65
N GLY A 133 4.92 -4.32 7.37
CA GLY A 133 3.62 -3.65 7.25
C GLY A 133 2.47 -4.48 7.82
N LEU A 134 2.42 -4.61 9.15
CA LEU A 134 1.41 -5.39 9.85
C LEU A 134 0.35 -4.50 10.48
N LEU A 135 -0.91 -4.75 10.14
CA LEU A 135 -2.05 -4.24 10.87
C LEU A 135 -2.57 -5.35 11.78
N VAL A 136 -2.37 -5.22 13.08
CA VAL A 136 -2.62 -6.30 14.05
C VAL A 136 -3.80 -5.96 14.96
N LEU A 137 -4.63 -6.96 15.25
CA LEU A 137 -5.63 -6.90 16.32
C LEU A 137 -5.00 -7.35 17.63
N ALA A 138 -4.65 -6.40 18.47
CA ALA A 138 -4.08 -6.65 19.78
C ALA A 138 -5.19 -6.67 20.84
N GLN A 139 -5.55 -7.87 21.27
CA GLN A 139 -6.57 -8.06 22.31
C GLN A 139 -6.00 -7.71 23.69
N ASN A 140 -6.82 -7.06 24.52
CA ASN A 140 -6.65 -6.99 25.96
C ASN A 140 -7.73 -7.87 26.62
N PRO A 141 -7.39 -9.12 27.02
CA PRO A 141 -8.38 -10.05 27.58
C PRO A 141 -9.04 -9.53 28.85
N SER A 142 -8.29 -8.83 29.70
CA SER A 142 -8.76 -8.28 30.98
C SER A 142 -9.84 -7.22 30.79
N GLU A 143 -9.72 -6.41 29.74
CA GLU A 143 -10.67 -5.33 29.42
C GLU A 143 -11.70 -5.74 28.37
N ARG A 144 -11.56 -6.92 27.75
CA ARG A 144 -12.37 -7.38 26.61
C ARG A 144 -12.39 -6.38 25.45
N THR A 145 -11.27 -5.69 25.23
CA THR A 145 -11.09 -4.71 24.16
C THR A 145 -10.12 -5.24 23.11
N ASP A 146 -10.32 -4.79 21.87
CA ASP A 146 -9.35 -4.97 20.79
C ASP A 146 -8.80 -3.60 20.39
N ALA A 147 -7.47 -3.51 20.25
CA ALA A 147 -6.81 -2.34 19.69
C ALA A 147 -6.20 -2.69 18.33
N LEU A 148 -6.45 -1.83 17.34
CA LEU A 148 -5.81 -1.93 16.04
C LEU A 148 -4.41 -1.30 16.12
N LYS A 149 -3.37 -2.11 15.95
CA LYS A 149 -1.97 -1.68 16.02
C LYS A 149 -1.30 -1.83 14.66
N PHE A 150 -0.91 -0.72 14.05
CA PHE A 150 -0.10 -0.74 12.85
C PHE A 150 1.39 -0.76 13.20
N LYS A 151 2.14 -1.71 12.64
CA LYS A 151 3.58 -1.89 12.85
C LYS A 151 4.30 -2.06 11.53
N ALA A 152 5.26 -1.19 11.25
CA ALA A 152 6.07 -1.27 10.06
C ALA A 152 7.50 -0.78 10.34
N ASN A 153 8.49 -1.49 9.81
CA ASN A 153 9.84 -0.95 9.63
C ASN A 153 10.14 -1.08 8.14
N PHE A 154 10.43 0.03 7.46
CA PHE A 154 10.65 -0.02 6.02
C PHE A 154 11.58 1.09 5.58
N LYS A 155 12.25 0.85 4.45
CA LYS A 155 12.97 1.86 3.69
C LYS A 155 12.16 2.19 2.45
N LEU A 156 11.85 3.47 2.27
CA LEU A 156 11.29 3.99 1.03
C LEU A 156 12.41 4.29 0.03
N ASP A 157 12.04 4.37 -1.23
CA ASP A 157 12.95 4.81 -2.27
C ASP A 157 13.37 6.26 -2.02
N THR A 158 14.69 6.50 -2.01
CA THR A 158 15.26 7.85 -1.93
C THR A 158 15.26 8.53 -3.28
N LYS A 159 14.81 7.87 -4.36
CA LYS A 159 14.18 8.60 -5.46
C LYS A 159 12.99 9.31 -4.85
N SER A 160 13.27 10.51 -4.37
CA SER A 160 12.30 11.50 -3.99
C SER A 160 11.11 11.35 -4.92
N ASN A 161 9.90 11.38 -4.35
CA ASN A 161 8.70 11.78 -5.08
C ASN A 161 8.92 13.24 -5.55
N THR A 162 9.96 13.47 -6.35
CA THR A 162 10.29 14.70 -7.01
C THR A 162 9.23 14.76 -8.06
N ILE A 163 8.24 15.59 -7.83
CA ILE A 163 7.40 16.09 -8.89
C ILE A 163 8.37 16.85 -9.80
N ILE A 164 8.90 16.17 -10.81
CA ILE A 164 9.68 16.81 -11.86
C ILE A 164 8.64 17.48 -12.74
N LEU A 165 8.56 18.80 -12.63
CA LEU A 165 7.74 19.59 -13.52
C LEU A 165 8.30 19.42 -14.94
N ASP A 166 7.44 19.10 -15.91
CA ASP A 166 7.82 18.86 -17.31
C ASP A 166 8.55 20.05 -17.95
N LYS A 167 8.52 21.23 -17.31
CA LYS A 167 9.21 22.45 -17.71
C LYS A 167 9.73 23.19 -16.47
N PRO A 168 10.87 23.92 -16.56
CA PRO A 168 11.21 24.91 -15.53
C PRO A 168 10.06 25.91 -15.42
N ILE A 169 9.62 26.22 -14.20
CA ILE A 169 8.68 27.32 -13.96
C ILE A 169 9.42 28.60 -14.34
N THR A 170 9.16 29.11 -15.53
CA THR A 170 9.60 30.45 -15.93
C THR A 170 8.52 31.43 -15.50
N THR A 171 8.94 32.59 -14.98
CA THR A 171 8.06 33.74 -14.76
C THR A 171 7.63 34.30 -16.12
N GLN A 172 6.80 33.58 -16.86
CA GLN A 172 6.08 34.16 -17.98
C GLN A 172 4.82 34.81 -17.41
N VAL A 173 4.97 36.10 -17.10
CA VAL A 173 3.85 37.00 -16.86
C VAL A 173 2.91 36.91 -18.07
N GLY A 174 1.64 36.55 -17.83
CA GLY A 174 0.58 36.62 -18.84
C GLY A 174 0.04 35.31 -19.40
N GLU A 175 0.27 34.15 -18.76
CA GLU A 175 -0.49 32.94 -19.15
C GLU A 175 -1.98 33.11 -18.84
N VAL A 176 -2.80 33.03 -19.90
CA VAL A 176 -4.26 33.00 -19.81
C VAL A 176 -4.67 31.57 -19.46
N ILE A 177 -5.13 31.35 -18.24
CA ILE A 177 -5.63 30.05 -17.78
C ILE A 177 -7.16 30.05 -17.95
N LYS A 178 -7.71 28.99 -18.56
CA LYS A 178 -9.16 28.79 -18.67
C LYS A 178 -9.68 28.16 -17.37
N PHE A 179 -10.68 28.78 -16.76
CA PHE A 179 -11.33 28.25 -15.56
C PHE A 179 -12.66 27.59 -15.92
N LEU A 180 -12.95 26.46 -15.25
CA LEU A 180 -14.28 25.86 -15.22
C LEU A 180 -14.90 26.27 -13.88
N ASP A 181 -15.84 27.20 -13.93
CA ASP A 181 -16.61 27.61 -12.76
C ASP A 181 -17.59 26.50 -12.39
N TYR A 182 -17.37 25.86 -11.24
CA TYR A 182 -18.24 24.84 -10.69
C TYR A 182 -18.87 25.37 -9.40
N ASP A 183 -19.68 26.42 -9.54
CA ASP A 183 -20.73 26.71 -8.57
C ASP A 183 -22.11 26.41 -9.18
N LEU A 184 -22.92 25.71 -8.39
CA LEU A 184 -24.25 25.25 -8.74
C LEU A 184 -25.15 26.44 -9.10
N GLU A 185 -25.80 26.35 -10.26
CA GLU A 185 -26.72 27.33 -10.83
C GLU A 185 -26.07 28.64 -11.31
N ILE A 186 -25.55 28.65 -12.53
CA ILE A 186 -25.81 29.61 -13.62
C ILE A 186 -24.80 29.34 -14.75
N LYS A 187 -25.32 29.29 -15.98
CA LYS A 187 -24.65 29.01 -17.28
C LYS A 187 -23.12 29.18 -17.28
N ALA A 188 -22.41 28.08 -17.56
CA ALA A 188 -21.00 28.06 -17.91
C ALA A 188 -20.69 29.03 -19.06
N GLY A 189 -20.26 30.24 -18.72
CA GLY A 189 -19.56 31.15 -19.63
C GLY A 189 -18.07 30.97 -19.41
N GLU A 190 -17.31 30.73 -20.48
CA GLU A 190 -15.85 30.70 -20.41
C GLU A 190 -15.34 32.11 -20.03
N GLU A 191 -15.15 32.38 -18.74
CA GLU A 191 -14.51 33.62 -18.29
C GLU A 191 -13.00 33.40 -18.14
N THR A 192 -12.24 34.37 -18.64
CA THR A 192 -10.77 34.40 -18.57
C THR A 192 -10.34 35.34 -17.46
N ALA A 193 -9.45 34.90 -16.57
CA ALA A 193 -8.83 35.75 -15.56
C ALA A 193 -7.32 35.84 -15.81
N THR A 194 -6.76 37.04 -15.57
CA THR A 194 -5.30 37.24 -15.59
C THR A 194 -4.77 37.05 -14.18
N ILE A 195 -3.86 36.10 -14.00
CA ILE A 195 -3.24 35.80 -12.70
C ILE A 195 -1.86 36.46 -12.63
N THR A 196 -1.60 37.16 -11.53
CA THR A 196 -0.25 37.66 -11.21
C THR A 196 0.26 36.94 -9.94
N PRO A 197 1.41 36.24 -9.99
CA PRO A 197 2.03 35.67 -8.80
C PRO A 197 2.49 36.78 -7.87
N THR A 198 2.07 36.74 -6.61
CA THR A 198 2.47 37.71 -5.58
C THR A 198 3.59 37.16 -4.70
N GLU A 199 3.54 35.87 -4.33
CA GLU A 199 4.58 35.22 -3.54
C GLU A 199 4.76 33.75 -3.93
N ILE A 200 6.01 33.35 -4.14
CA ILE A 200 6.40 31.98 -4.51
C ILE A 200 7.31 31.44 -3.40
N THR A 201 6.83 30.47 -2.64
CA THR A 201 7.65 29.76 -1.64
C THR A 201 7.89 28.31 -2.06
N ASN A 202 8.76 27.61 -1.34
CA ASN A 202 8.99 26.18 -1.57
C ASN A 202 7.77 25.31 -1.18
N ASP A 203 6.83 25.85 -0.39
CA ASP A 203 5.74 25.09 0.21
C ASP A 203 4.36 25.44 -0.37
N TYR A 204 4.16 26.67 -0.87
CA TYR A 204 2.90 27.15 -1.45
C TYR A 204 3.08 28.35 -2.40
N TYR A 205 2.05 28.61 -3.21
CA TYR A 205 1.94 29.78 -4.09
C TYR A 205 0.71 30.61 -3.71
N GLU A 206 0.87 31.94 -3.66
CA GLU A 206 -0.24 32.88 -3.57
C GLU A 206 -0.40 33.64 -4.90
N TYR A 207 -1.65 33.77 -5.32
CA TYR A 207 -2.02 34.43 -6.56
C TYR A 207 -3.12 35.45 -6.29
N ASP A 208 -2.96 36.67 -6.83
CA ASP A 208 -4.05 37.61 -6.99
C ASP A 208 -4.70 37.39 -8.35
N ALA A 209 -5.99 37.06 -8.35
CA ALA A 209 -6.79 36.95 -9.56
C ALA A 209 -7.56 38.24 -9.81
N LYS A 210 -7.43 38.80 -11.01
CA LYS A 210 -8.23 39.95 -11.46
C LYS A 210 -9.13 39.53 -12.61
N PHE A 211 -10.43 39.74 -12.43
CA PHE A 211 -11.46 39.49 -13.43
C PHE A 211 -11.83 40.80 -14.14
N ASP A 212 -12.01 40.75 -15.47
CA ASP A 212 -12.20 41.96 -16.29
C ASP A 212 -13.61 42.56 -16.19
N LYS A 213 -14.60 41.84 -15.65
CA LYS A 213 -15.93 42.39 -15.40
C LYS A 213 -16.04 42.91 -13.97
N LYS A 214 -16.40 44.21 -13.86
CA LYS A 214 -16.78 44.85 -12.60
C LYS A 214 -18.08 44.25 -12.07
N GLU A 215 -17.99 43.19 -11.30
CA GLU A 215 -18.99 42.91 -10.28
C GLU A 215 -18.29 42.91 -8.91
N ALA A 216 -18.76 43.82 -8.05
CA ALA A 216 -18.39 44.11 -6.66
C ALA A 216 -17.16 43.37 -6.09
N GLU A 217 -16.12 44.13 -5.71
CA GLU A 217 -14.90 43.71 -4.99
C GLU A 217 -14.96 42.33 -4.31
N ARG A 218 -14.78 41.26 -5.09
CA ARG A 218 -14.52 39.92 -4.56
C ARG A 218 -13.01 39.80 -4.41
N LYS A 219 -12.53 39.90 -3.18
CA LYS A 219 -11.13 39.58 -2.87
C LYS A 219 -11.00 38.06 -2.87
N VAL A 220 -10.61 37.48 -4.00
CA VAL A 220 -10.39 36.03 -4.14
C VAL A 220 -8.94 35.73 -3.76
N ILE A 221 -8.73 35.01 -2.65
CA ILE A 221 -7.42 34.48 -2.28
C ILE A 221 -7.34 33.05 -2.80
N VAL A 222 -6.45 32.79 -3.76
CA VAL A 222 -6.24 31.46 -4.32
C VAL A 222 -5.04 30.81 -3.63
N VAL A 223 -5.30 29.80 -2.80
CA VAL A 223 -4.25 29.00 -2.14
C VAL A 223 -4.09 27.68 -2.89
N GLY A 224 -3.03 27.56 -3.69
CA GLY A 224 -2.72 26.33 -4.42
C GLY A 224 -1.77 25.42 -3.63
N ARG A 225 -2.07 24.11 -3.57
CA ARG A 225 -1.09 23.08 -3.20
C ARG A 225 -0.52 22.42 -4.45
N ASN A 226 0.76 22.08 -4.37
CA ASN A 226 1.62 21.56 -5.44
C ASN A 226 1.09 20.27 -6.12
N SER A 227 0.08 20.40 -6.98
CA SER A 227 -0.40 19.33 -7.84
C SER A 227 -0.98 19.93 -9.12
N LYS A 228 -0.84 19.23 -10.26
CA LYS A 228 -1.33 19.64 -11.60
C LYS A 228 -2.85 19.91 -11.67
N LEU A 229 -3.58 19.69 -10.58
CA LEU A 229 -5.00 20.00 -10.41
C LEU A 229 -5.14 20.97 -9.24
N THR A 230 -5.00 22.26 -9.50
CA THR A 230 -5.44 23.28 -8.56
C THR A 230 -6.97 23.31 -8.61
N THR A 231 -7.63 22.49 -7.80
CA THR A 231 -9.06 22.66 -7.51
C THR A 231 -9.20 23.91 -6.66
N LEU A 232 -9.78 24.99 -7.22
CA LEU A 232 -10.15 26.17 -6.47
C LEU A 232 -11.32 25.83 -5.55
N TYR A 233 -11.20 26.17 -4.26
CA TYR A 233 -12.32 26.22 -3.33
C TYR A 233 -12.68 27.68 -3.09
N TYR A 234 -13.90 28.08 -3.43
CA TYR A 234 -14.44 29.35 -3.01
C TYR A 234 -14.87 29.27 -1.54
N TYR A 235 -14.40 30.19 -0.72
CA TYR A 235 -15.01 30.50 0.56
C TYR A 235 -15.65 31.89 0.45
N ASN A 236 -16.98 31.94 0.44
CA ASN A 236 -17.70 33.17 0.78
C ASN A 236 -17.53 33.40 2.28
N TYR A 237 -16.98 34.55 2.67
CA TYR A 237 -17.20 35.12 4.00
C TYR A 237 -18.33 36.14 3.92
#